data_AF-A0A128F5J3-F1
#
_entry.id   AF-A0A128F5J3-F1
#
_cell.length_a   1.000
_cell.length_b   1.000
_cell.length_c   1.000
_cell.angle_alpha   90.00
_cell.angle_beta   90.00
_cell.angle_gamma   90.00
#
_symmetry.space_group_name_H-M   'P 1'
#
loop_
_entity.id
_entity.type
_entity.pdbx_description
1 polymer ?
#
loop_
_entity_poly.entity_id
_entity_poly.type
_entity_poly.pdbx_seq_one_letter_code
_entity_poly.pdbx_strand_id
1 'polypeptide(L)'
;MPAIRYRHNYKAVVMSGSDEHRKGQMIPAYLKDGSLIYYPFGGFVRREVLTYEQYVKLMFIDAFSHSDDGATWEDIGSHKVLGVFMRGEYFVVLSGGKPIMVQ
;
A
#
# COMPACT_ATOMS: atom_id res chain seq x y z
N MET A 1 -2.59 14.29 1.01
CA MET A 1 -1.73 13.12 1.25
C MET A 1 -2.46 11.90 0.74
N PRO A 2 -1.75 10.98 0.07
CA PRO A 2 -2.36 9.77 -0.44
C PRO A 2 -2.90 8.88 0.69
N ALA A 3 -3.93 8.11 0.36
CA ALA A 3 -4.53 7.12 1.23
C ALA A 3 -4.96 5.87 0.46
N ILE A 4 -5.01 4.73 1.15
CA ILE A 4 -5.56 3.48 0.63
C ILE A 4 -6.69 2.99 1.53
N ARG A 5 -7.66 2.32 0.90
CA ARG A 5 -8.66 1.53 1.60
C ARG A 5 -8.22 0.07 1.59
N TYR A 6 -7.82 -0.42 2.75
CA TYR A 6 -7.36 -1.79 2.97
C TYR A 6 -8.46 -2.62 3.64
N ARG A 7 -8.70 -3.83 3.17
CA ARG A 7 -9.70 -4.74 3.74
C ARG A 7 -9.08 -5.72 4.73
N HIS A 8 -9.51 -5.65 5.98
CA HIS A 8 -9.09 -6.54 7.06
C HIS A 8 -10.30 -7.06 7.83
N ASN A 9 -10.46 -8.38 7.92
CA ASN A 9 -11.56 -9.05 8.65
C ASN A 9 -12.94 -8.42 8.38
N TYR A 10 -13.29 -8.30 7.09
CA TYR A 10 -14.56 -7.74 6.60
C TYR A 10 -14.76 -6.23 6.85
N LYS A 11 -13.75 -5.52 7.36
CA LYS A 11 -13.79 -4.07 7.56
C LYS A 11 -12.86 -3.37 6.58
N ALA A 12 -13.33 -2.24 6.07
CA ALA A 12 -12.49 -1.30 5.33
C ALA A 12 -11.75 -0.41 6.33
N VAL A 13 -10.43 -0.39 6.23
CA VAL A 13 -9.54 0.43 7.04
C VAL A 13 -8.87 1.43 6.11
N VAL A 14 -8.90 2.71 6.47
CA VAL A 14 -8.20 3.76 5.72
C VAL A 14 -6.82 3.91 6.32
N MET A 15 -5.79 3.83 5.48
CA MET A 15 -4.39 4.08 5.85
C MET A 15 -3.85 5.22 4.98
N SER A 16 -3.41 6.30 5.62
CA SER A 16 -2.91 7.50 4.92
C SER A 16 -1.43 7.75 5.17
N GLY A 17 -0.81 8.61 4.36
CA GLY A 17 0.57 9.04 4.57
C GLY A 17 0.79 9.87 5.84
N SER A 18 -0.26 10.41 6.46
CA SER A 18 -0.17 11.09 7.77
C SER A 18 -0.11 10.13 8.96
N ASP A 19 -0.41 8.84 8.73
CA ASP A 19 -0.38 7.80 9.77
C ASP A 19 1.06 7.39 10.17
N GLU A 20 2.09 8.17 9.81
CA GLU A 20 3.50 7.99 10.23
C GLU A 20 3.69 7.77 11.75
N HIS A 21 2.67 8.10 12.55
CA HIS A 21 2.67 7.94 14.01
C HIS A 21 1.73 6.85 14.54
N ARG A 22 0.90 6.22 13.69
CA ARG A 22 0.09 5.04 14.04
C ARG A 22 0.85 3.75 13.73
N LYS A 23 1.96 3.56 14.45
CA LYS A 23 2.66 2.26 14.50
C LYS A 23 1.64 1.16 14.82
N GLY A 24 1.44 0.22 13.90
CA GLY A 24 0.71 -1.03 14.19
C GLY A 24 -0.34 -1.48 13.17
N GLN A 25 -0.68 -0.69 12.15
CA GLN A 25 -1.51 -1.21 11.08
C GLN A 25 -0.68 -2.09 10.15
N MET A 26 -0.90 -3.39 10.28
CA MET A 26 -0.22 -4.41 9.51
C MET A 26 -0.95 -4.62 8.19
N ILE A 27 -0.21 -4.60 7.09
CA ILE A 27 -0.71 -4.87 5.75
C ILE A 27 -0.02 -6.12 5.19
N PRO A 28 -0.76 -7.04 4.55
CA PRO A 28 -0.17 -8.24 3.97
C PRO A 28 0.43 -7.98 2.59
N ALA A 29 1.51 -8.70 2.30
CA ALA A 29 2.03 -8.84 0.96
C ALA A 29 2.37 -10.30 0.63
N TYR A 30 2.23 -10.68 -0.64
CA TYR A 30 2.83 -11.91 -1.13
C TYR A 30 4.31 -11.68 -1.43
N LEU A 31 5.15 -12.57 -0.88
CA LEU A 31 6.53 -12.73 -1.30
C LEU A 31 6.64 -13.56 -2.58
N LYS A 32 7.84 -13.62 -3.16
CA LYS A 32 8.10 -14.37 -4.41
C LYS A 32 7.79 -15.87 -4.31
N ASP A 33 7.88 -16.43 -3.11
CA ASP A 33 7.57 -17.84 -2.82
C ASP A 33 6.07 -18.11 -2.61
N GLY A 34 5.22 -17.08 -2.70
CA GLY A 34 3.77 -17.19 -2.48
C GLY A 34 3.36 -17.14 -1.01
N SER A 35 4.27 -16.95 -0.07
CA SER A 35 3.94 -16.73 1.34
C SER A 35 3.27 -15.37 1.54
N LEU A 36 2.23 -15.33 2.37
CA LEU A 36 1.52 -14.11 2.75
C LEU A 36 2.08 -13.62 4.10
N ILE A 37 2.81 -12.51 4.10
CA ILE A 37 3.46 -11.96 5.29
C ILE A 37 2.98 -10.54 5.57
N TYR A 38 2.79 -10.23 6.85
CA TYR A 38 2.32 -8.96 7.34
C TYR A 38 3.48 -8.13 7.88
N TYR A 39 3.60 -6.88 7.42
CA TYR A 39 4.47 -5.87 8.01
C TYR A 39 3.71 -4.55 8.20
N PRO A 40 4.20 -3.63 9.05
CA PRO A 40 3.58 -2.32 9.22
C PRO A 40 3.49 -1.57 7.89
N PHE A 41 2.41 -0.82 7.71
CA PHE A 41 2.28 0.13 6.61
C PHE A 41 3.15 1.37 6.87
N GLY A 42 4.14 1.60 6.02
CA GLY A 42 5.07 2.75 6.11
C GLY A 42 4.65 3.95 5.26
N GLY A 43 3.64 3.81 4.40
CA GLY A 43 3.12 4.89 3.58
C GLY A 43 3.35 4.68 2.08
N PHE A 44 3.82 5.72 1.40
CA PHE A 44 3.85 5.79 -0.06
C PHE A 44 5.23 6.22 -0.55
N VAL A 45 5.69 5.62 -1.64
CA VAL A 45 6.98 5.94 -2.24
C VAL A 45 6.86 6.10 -3.75
N ARG A 46 7.57 7.08 -4.30
CA ARG A 46 7.66 7.31 -5.74
C ARG A 46 8.55 6.25 -6.39
N ARG A 47 8.14 5.67 -7.50
CA ARG A 47 8.91 4.63 -8.21
C ARG A 47 10.30 5.12 -8.61
N GLU A 48 10.41 6.40 -8.94
CA GLU A 48 11.63 7.03 -9.47
C GLU A 48 12.75 7.14 -8.42
N VAL A 49 12.44 7.02 -7.12
CA VAL A 49 13.44 7.06 -6.05
C VAL A 49 13.91 5.66 -5.62
N LEU A 50 13.32 4.61 -6.17
CA LEU A 50 13.68 3.23 -5.87
C LEU A 50 14.84 2.79 -6.76
N THR A 51 15.80 2.08 -6.17
CA THR A 51 16.99 1.56 -6.87
C THR A 51 17.11 0.05 -6.71
N TYR A 52 17.11 -0.47 -5.49
CA TYR A 52 17.42 -1.88 -5.17
C TYR A 52 16.47 -2.52 -4.16
N GLU A 53 15.35 -1.87 -3.89
CA GLU A 53 14.38 -2.32 -2.90
C GLU A 53 13.69 -3.62 -3.29
N GLN A 54 13.32 -4.42 -2.28
CA GLN A 54 12.56 -5.64 -2.48
C GLN A 54 11.10 -5.30 -2.81
N TYR A 55 10.72 -5.51 -4.06
CA TYR A 55 9.32 -5.45 -4.48
C TYR A 55 8.49 -6.59 -3.90
N VAL A 56 7.27 -6.26 -3.51
CA VAL A 56 6.27 -7.19 -2.97
C VAL A 56 4.90 -6.90 -3.61
N LYS A 57 3.97 -7.87 -3.53
CA LYS A 57 2.58 -7.65 -3.96
C LYS A 57 1.71 -7.38 -2.75
N LEU A 58 1.36 -6.13 -2.50
CA LEU A 58 0.44 -5.77 -1.41
C LEU A 58 -0.98 -6.19 -1.77
N MET A 59 -1.70 -6.70 -0.77
CA MET A 59 -2.97 -7.40 -0.96
C MET A 59 -4.14 -6.71 -0.25
N PHE A 60 -5.35 -6.95 -0.76
CA PHE A 60 -6.62 -6.49 -0.19
C PHE A 60 -6.75 -4.96 -0.17
N ILE A 61 -6.20 -4.31 -1.20
CA ILE A 61 -6.30 -2.86 -1.38
C ILE A 61 -7.47 -2.59 -2.31
N ASP A 62 -8.57 -2.07 -1.79
CA ASP A 62 -9.81 -1.89 -2.55
C ASP A 62 -9.84 -0.58 -3.33
N ALA A 63 -9.22 0.48 -2.78
CA ALA A 63 -9.28 1.80 -3.36
C ALA A 63 -8.07 2.65 -2.96
N PHE A 64 -7.81 3.68 -3.75
CA PHE A 64 -6.79 4.70 -3.53
C PHE A 64 -7.41 6.09 -3.58
N SER A 65 -6.89 7.02 -2.77
CA SER A 65 -7.22 8.43 -2.86
C SER A 65 -5.93 9.25 -2.88
N HIS A 66 -5.91 10.31 -3.68
CA HIS A 66 -4.76 11.22 -3.76
C HIS A 66 -4.80 12.34 -2.71
N SER A 67 -5.99 12.67 -2.19
CA SER A 67 -6.25 13.83 -1.34
C SER A 67 -6.36 13.49 0.16
N ASP A 68 -6.00 14.46 1.01
CA ASP A 68 -6.04 14.36 2.47
C ASP A 68 -7.44 14.08 3.05
N ASP A 69 -8.48 14.50 2.34
CA ASP A 69 -9.87 14.36 2.76
C ASP A 69 -10.48 13.00 2.40
N GLY A 70 -9.79 12.19 1.58
CA GLY A 70 -10.33 10.96 1.04
C GLY A 70 -11.65 11.17 0.28
N ALA A 71 -11.90 12.36 -0.28
CA ALA A 71 -13.20 12.68 -0.87
C ALA A 71 -13.40 11.99 -2.23
N THR A 72 -12.32 11.73 -2.97
CA THR A 72 -12.37 11.00 -4.25
C THR A 72 -11.57 9.72 -4.14
N TRP A 73 -12.26 8.59 -4.29
CA TRP A 73 -11.66 7.25 -4.29
C TRP A 73 -11.63 6.69 -5.70
N GLU A 74 -10.48 6.15 -6.09
CA GLU A 74 -10.27 5.37 -7.30
C GLU A 74 -10.24 3.88 -6.93
N ASP A 75 -11.08 3.07 -7.57
CA ASP A 75 -11.14 1.62 -7.29
C ASP A 75 -9.88 0.90 -7.80
N ILE A 76 -9.38 -0.03 -6.99
CA ILE A 76 -8.28 -0.93 -7.32
C ILE A 76 -8.87 -2.30 -7.66
N GLY A 77 -9.28 -2.48 -8.92
CA GLY A 77 -10.02 -3.68 -9.35
C GLY A 77 -9.26 -5.01 -9.20
N SER A 78 -7.93 -4.99 -9.14
CA SER A 78 -7.12 -6.19 -8.86
C SER A 78 -7.10 -6.59 -7.38
N HIS A 79 -7.49 -5.68 -6.49
CA HIS A 79 -7.24 -5.73 -5.05
C HIS A 79 -5.75 -5.86 -4.66
N LYS A 80 -4.84 -5.57 -5.60
CA LYS A 80 -3.40 -5.78 -5.43
C LYS A 80 -2.60 -4.65 -6.06
N VAL A 81 -1.65 -4.14 -5.30
CA VAL A 81 -0.74 -3.08 -5.77
C VAL A 81 0.71 -3.45 -5.54
N LEU A 82 1.59 -2.87 -6.34
CA LEU A 82 3.02 -2.97 -6.15
C LEU A 82 3.41 -2.26 -4.86
N GLY A 83 4.08 -2.99 -3.98
CA GLY A 83 4.73 -2.43 -2.81
C GLY A 83 6.24 -2.66 -2.85
N VAL A 84 6.91 -2.03 -1.90
CA VAL A 84 8.29 -2.36 -1.54
C VAL A 84 8.41 -2.58 -0.04
N PHE A 85 9.30 -3.48 0.33
CA PHE A 85 9.74 -3.66 1.70
C PHE A 85 11.01 -2.84 1.95
N MET A 86 10.94 -1.92 2.90
CA MET A 86 12.05 -1.07 3.30
C MET A 86 11.97 -0.77 4.79
N ARG A 87 13.11 -0.77 5.48
CA ARG A 87 13.20 -0.35 6.89
C ARG A 87 12.22 -1.08 7.84
N GLY A 88 11.85 -2.32 7.51
CA GLY A 88 10.91 -3.11 8.32
C GLY A 88 9.44 -2.83 8.04
N GLU A 89 9.10 -2.08 7.00
CA GLU A 89 7.75 -1.64 6.67
C GLU A 89 7.43 -1.85 5.19
N TYR A 90 6.15 -1.87 4.87
CA TYR A 90 5.64 -1.91 3.49
C TYR A 90 5.16 -0.54 3.02
N PHE A 91 5.64 -0.13 1.85
CA PHE A 91 5.25 1.11 1.19
C PHE A 91 4.53 0.79 -0.12
N VAL A 92 3.44 1.51 -0.43
CA VAL A 92 2.79 1.46 -1.74
C VAL A 92 3.63 2.25 -2.74
N VAL A 93 3.93 1.64 -3.88
CA VAL A 93 4.70 2.28 -4.96
C VAL A 93 3.77 3.08 -5.85
N LEU A 94 4.10 4.36 -6.04
CA LEU A 94 3.39 5.29 -6.91
C LEU A 94 4.20 5.54 -8.19
N SER A 95 3.52 5.52 -9.34
CA SER A 95 4.05 5.94 -10.65
C SER A 95 3.12 6.99 -11.23
N GLY A 96 3.65 8.18 -11.55
CA GLY A 96 2.80 9.31 -11.96
C GLY A 96 1.76 9.69 -10.90
N GLY A 97 2.07 9.49 -9.61
CA GLY A 97 1.17 9.80 -8.49
C GLY A 97 0.06 8.77 -8.21
N LYS A 98 0.04 7.63 -8.93
CA LYS A 98 -0.96 6.55 -8.76
C LYS A 98 -0.32 5.22 -8.38
N PRO A 99 -1.00 4.36 -7.59
CA PRO A 99 -0.54 3.00 -7.32
C PRO A 99 -0.42 2.18 -8.59
N ILE A 100 0.61 1.33 -8.66
CA ILE A 100 0.75 0.36 -9.75
C ILE A 100 -0.06 -0.88 -9.39
N MET A 101 -1.13 -1.15 -10.13
CA MET A 101 -1.90 -2.39 -9.98
C MET A 101 -1.10 -3.58 -10.50
N VAL A 102 -1.17 -4.72 -9.80
CA VAL A 102 -0.51 -5.97 -10.18
C VAL A 102 -1.51 -7.12 -10.26
N GLN A 103 -1.20 -8.14 -11.07
CA GLN A 103 -1.98 -9.38 -11.17
C GLN A 103 -1.62 -10.37 -10.04
#